data_AF-A0A0S2TIV5-F1
#
_entry.id   AF-A0A0S2TIV5-F1
#
_cell.length_a   1.000
_cell.length_b   1.000
_cell.length_c   1.000
_cell.angle_alpha   90.00
_cell.angle_beta   90.00
_cell.angle_gamma   90.00
#
_symmetry.space_group_name_H-M   'P 1'
#
loop_
_entity.id
_entity.type
_entity.pdbx_description
1 polymer ?
#
loop_
_entity_poly.entity_id
_entity_poly.type
_entity_poly.pdbx_seq_one_letter_code
_entity_poly.pdbx_strand_id
1 'polypeptide(L)'
;MSFAVIRRKIITFIDNYLYLPLHKENDVLKKIIFTLGFTVATGILVSGCATNSAAKQAQISIERVDSSSVNITHAYLTKTEKGLNLRGELKRKQHSHGQVLGHVHVEVVNANGDIIKTVELDPSRKASSDHIAKFHTTLPNDATGNTVKIIHHDALSHKQESKVNVWQDANN
;
A
#
# COMPACT_ATOMS: atom_id res chain seq x y z
N MET A 1 21.32 -22.11 21.88
CA MET A 1 21.26 -21.50 23.23
C MET A 1 19.91 -20.84 23.40
N SER A 2 19.15 -21.20 24.44
CA SER A 2 17.77 -20.74 24.63
C SER A 2 17.70 -19.32 25.19
N PHE A 3 16.85 -18.47 24.61
CA PHE A 3 16.60 -17.08 25.02
C PHE A 3 16.23 -16.95 26.51
N ALA A 4 15.71 -18.01 27.13
CA ALA A 4 15.39 -18.04 28.56
C ALA A 4 16.64 -17.91 29.46
N VAL A 5 17.80 -18.41 29.03
CA VAL A 5 19.04 -18.39 29.83
C VAL A 5 19.67 -16.99 29.83
N ILE A 6 19.55 -16.26 28.72
CA ILE A 6 20.10 -14.90 28.59
C ILE A 6 19.30 -13.92 29.46
N ARG A 7 17.97 -14.04 29.51
CA ARG A 7 17.12 -13.17 30.34
C ARG A 7 17.43 -13.29 31.83
N ARG A 8 17.72 -14.50 32.33
CA ARG A 8 18.00 -14.71 33.75
C ARG A 8 19.29 -14.03 34.21
N LYS A 9 20.34 -14.01 33.37
CA LYS A 9 21.61 -13.35 33.70
C LYS A 9 21.52 -11.82 33.69
N ILE A 10 20.70 -11.25 32.81
CA ILE A 10 20.54 -9.79 32.72
C ILE A 10 19.81 -9.24 33.95
N ILE A 11 18.77 -9.93 34.43
CA ILE A 11 18.01 -9.48 35.61
C ILE A 11 18.90 -9.46 36.86
N THR A 12 19.71 -10.51 37.09
CA THR A 12 20.60 -10.56 38.28
C THR A 12 21.72 -9.52 38.25
N PHE A 13 22.14 -9.08 37.06
CA PHE A 13 23.16 -8.03 36.94
C PHE A 13 22.60 -6.64 37.28
N ILE A 14 21.33 -6.38 36.95
CA ILE A 14 20.67 -5.10 37.23
C ILE A 14 20.43 -4.94 38.74
N ASP A 15 19.99 -6.00 39.43
CA ASP A 15 19.72 -5.94 40.87
C ASP A 15 20.96 -5.66 41.71
N ASN A 16 22.15 -6.11 41.25
CA ASN A 16 23.40 -5.93 41.99
C ASN A 16 24.04 -4.54 41.80
N TYR A 17 23.67 -3.81 40.74
CA TYR A 17 24.20 -2.46 40.48
C TYR A 17 23.27 -1.32 40.91
N LEU A 18 21.98 -1.59 41.15
CA LEU A 18 21.01 -0.54 41.49
C LEU A 18 20.94 -0.16 42.98
N TYR A 19 21.63 -0.90 43.86
CA TYR A 19 21.62 -0.66 45.31
C TYR A 19 22.94 -0.05 45.82
N LEU A 20 23.35 1.08 45.24
CA LEU A 20 24.32 1.97 45.89
C LEU A 20 23.55 3.07 46.64
N PRO A 21 23.74 3.22 47.97
CA PRO A 21 23.08 4.27 48.74
C PRO A 21 23.64 5.64 48.32
N LEU A 22 22.95 6.29 47.38
CA LEU A 22 23.27 7.64 46.94
C LEU A 22 22.94 8.64 48.05
N HIS A 23 23.97 9.01 48.81
CA HIS A 23 23.98 10.07 49.81
C HIS A 23 23.29 11.36 49.30
N LYS A 24 22.63 12.02 50.25
CA LYS A 24 21.50 12.96 50.11
C LYS A 24 21.84 14.37 49.57
N GLU A 25 22.90 14.57 48.78
CA GLU A 25 23.32 15.96 48.48
C GLU A 25 23.29 16.43 47.04
N ASN A 26 22.83 15.65 46.06
CA ASN A 26 22.77 16.17 44.68
C ASN A 26 21.57 15.66 43.88
N ASP A 27 20.38 16.22 44.15
CA ASP A 27 19.15 15.93 43.39
C ASP A 27 19.25 16.32 41.91
N VAL A 28 20.13 17.27 41.57
CA VAL A 28 20.42 17.66 40.19
C VAL A 28 21.19 16.55 39.44
N LEU A 29 22.15 15.91 40.10
CA LEU A 29 22.96 14.85 39.50
C LEU A 29 22.12 13.59 39.24
N LYS A 30 21.17 13.28 40.14
CA LYS A 30 20.22 12.18 39.98
C LYS A 30 19.33 12.37 38.75
N LYS A 31 18.85 13.60 38.49
CA LYS A 31 18.05 13.91 37.30
C LYS A 31 18.87 13.74 36.01
N ILE A 32 20.10 14.25 35.98
CA ILE A 32 20.99 14.16 34.79
C ILE A 32 21.30 12.70 34.44
N ILE A 33 21.64 11.86 35.44
CA ILE A 33 21.96 10.44 35.22
C ILE A 33 20.72 9.67 34.74
N PHE A 34 19.53 9.97 35.28
CA PHE A 34 18.29 9.31 34.88
C PHE A 34 17.86 9.68 33.45
N THR A 35 18.01 10.95 33.05
CA THR A 35 17.71 11.41 31.68
C THR A 35 18.69 10.86 30.65
N LEU A 36 19.99 10.78 30.97
CA LEU A 36 21.00 10.18 30.09
C LEU A 36 20.79 8.67 29.90
N GLY A 37 20.45 7.95 30.97
CA GLY A 37 20.17 6.50 30.90
C GLY A 37 18.94 6.15 30.05
N PHE A 38 17.88 6.96 30.13
CA PHE A 38 16.64 6.72 29.37
C PHE A 38 16.79 6.96 27.86
N THR A 39 17.64 7.90 27.47
CA THR A 39 17.84 8.28 26.06
C THR A 39 18.68 7.26 25.27
N VAL A 40 19.61 6.58 25.93
CA VAL A 40 20.46 5.55 25.28
C VAL A 40 19.70 4.23 25.08
N ALA A 41 18.75 3.90 25.96
CA ALA A 41 17.99 2.65 25.88
C ALA A 41 16.94 2.62 24.74
N THR A 42 16.56 3.76 24.19
CA THR A 42 15.55 3.87 23.11
C THR A 42 16.14 3.75 21.70
N GLY A 43 17.47 3.73 21.54
CA GLY A 43 18.14 3.75 20.23
C GLY A 43 18.28 2.40 19.50
N ILE A 44 17.99 1.26 20.14
CA ILE A 44 18.39 -0.07 19.61
C ILE A 44 17.23 -0.84 18.94
N LEU A 45 15.99 -0.32 18.92
CA LEU A 45 14.83 -1.07 18.43
C LEU A 45 14.41 -0.78 16.97
N VAL A 46 15.18 -0.03 16.17
CA VAL A 46 14.72 0.39 14.82
C VAL A 46 15.72 0.05 13.70
N SER A 47 16.15 -1.21 13.60
CA SER A 47 16.82 -1.70 12.38
C SER A 47 16.40 -3.11 11.99
N GLY A 48 15.11 -3.41 12.14
CA GLY A 48 14.48 -4.48 11.39
C GLY A 48 14.20 -4.03 9.95
N CYS A 49 15.24 -3.85 9.13
CA CYS A 49 15.07 -3.72 7.69
C CYS A 49 14.51 -5.05 7.17
N ALA A 50 13.19 -5.13 7.05
CA ALA A 50 12.54 -6.21 6.32
C ALA A 50 13.04 -6.14 4.87
N THR A 51 14.02 -6.98 4.55
CA THR A 51 14.46 -7.25 3.18
C THR A 51 13.33 -7.98 2.48
N ASN A 52 12.33 -7.22 2.04
CA ASN A 52 11.44 -7.62 0.97
C ASN A 52 12.29 -7.60 -0.30
N SER A 53 13.00 -8.69 -0.55
CA SER A 53 13.52 -9.03 -1.88
C SER A 53 12.32 -9.34 -2.78
N ALA A 54 11.51 -8.32 -3.07
CA ALA A 54 10.69 -8.31 -4.25
C ALA A 54 11.66 -8.33 -5.42
N ALA A 55 11.69 -9.44 -6.15
CA ALA A 55 12.40 -9.54 -7.40
C ALA A 55 12.15 -8.24 -8.19
N LYS A 56 13.21 -7.66 -8.79
CA LYS A 56 13.11 -6.55 -9.74
C LYS A 56 12.33 -7.00 -10.98
N GLN A 57 11.05 -7.31 -10.81
CA GLN A 57 10.05 -7.32 -11.87
C GLN A 57 10.02 -5.89 -12.41
N ALA A 58 9.94 -5.77 -13.74
CA ALA A 58 9.96 -4.51 -14.47
C ALA A 58 9.30 -3.39 -13.67
N GLN A 59 10.02 -2.27 -13.51
CA GLN A 59 9.67 -1.13 -12.66
C GLN A 59 8.44 -0.40 -13.23
N ILE A 60 7.29 -1.06 -13.17
CA ILE A 60 5.99 -0.55 -13.57
C ILE A 60 5.31 -0.14 -12.28
N SER A 61 5.06 1.15 -12.14
CA SER A 61 4.32 1.67 -10.99
C SER A 61 2.84 1.33 -11.15
N ILE A 62 2.18 0.92 -10.06
CA ILE A 62 0.73 0.72 -10.04
C ILE A 62 0.11 1.78 -9.14
N GLU A 63 -0.63 2.70 -9.73
CA GLU A 63 -1.43 3.70 -9.04
C GLU A 63 -2.87 3.19 -8.91
N ARG A 64 -3.47 3.41 -7.74
CA ARG A 64 -4.84 2.97 -7.44
C ARG A 64 -5.66 4.18 -7.01
N VAL A 65 -6.78 4.40 -7.68
CA VAL A 65 -7.75 5.45 -7.36
C VAL A 65 -9.02 4.78 -6.88
N ASP A 66 -9.13 4.65 -5.55
CA ASP A 66 -10.28 4.08 -4.88
C ASP A 66 -11.51 4.99 -5.01
N SER A 67 -12.70 4.40 -4.99
CA SER A 67 -13.97 5.14 -5.00
C SER A 67 -14.49 5.38 -3.59
N SER A 68 -15.64 6.04 -3.47
CA SER A 68 -16.30 6.25 -2.19
C SER A 68 -16.68 4.93 -1.48
N SER A 69 -16.98 3.89 -2.27
CA SER A 69 -17.62 2.66 -1.77
C SER A 69 -16.71 1.42 -1.83
N VAL A 70 -15.61 1.48 -2.59
CA VAL A 70 -14.75 0.34 -2.93
C VAL A 70 -13.26 0.70 -2.85
N ASN A 71 -12.47 -0.22 -2.29
CA ASN A 71 -11.00 -0.24 -2.32
C ASN A 71 -10.51 -1.19 -3.41
N ILE A 72 -9.48 -0.77 -4.15
CA ILE A 72 -8.71 -1.61 -5.05
C ILE A 72 -7.59 -2.29 -4.23
N THR A 73 -7.63 -3.61 -4.15
CA THR A 73 -6.73 -4.44 -3.35
C THR A 73 -6.07 -5.51 -4.22
N HIS A 74 -4.95 -6.07 -3.74
CA HIS A 74 -4.21 -7.14 -4.43
C HIS A 74 -3.94 -6.88 -5.92
N ALA A 75 -3.70 -5.62 -6.31
CA ALA A 75 -3.39 -5.30 -7.71
C ALA A 75 -1.91 -5.58 -7.98
N TYR A 76 -1.63 -6.47 -8.93
CA TYR A 76 -0.29 -6.86 -9.35
C TYR A 76 -0.23 -7.15 -10.85
N LEU A 77 0.97 -7.02 -11.41
CA LEU A 77 1.28 -7.34 -12.81
C LEU A 77 2.13 -8.61 -12.87
N THR A 78 1.84 -9.47 -13.83
CA THR A 78 2.64 -10.66 -14.11
C THR A 78 3.00 -10.68 -15.59
N LYS A 79 4.29 -10.80 -15.92
CA LYS A 79 4.74 -10.91 -17.31
C LYS A 79 4.36 -12.29 -17.87
N THR A 80 3.79 -12.29 -19.06
CA THR A 80 3.40 -13.48 -19.84
C THR A 80 3.94 -13.36 -21.27
N GLU A 81 3.85 -14.43 -22.05
CA GLU A 81 4.26 -14.41 -23.47
C GLU A 81 3.46 -13.39 -24.31
N LYS A 82 2.20 -13.14 -23.93
CA LYS A 82 1.28 -12.24 -24.66
C LYS A 82 1.37 -10.77 -24.19
N GLY A 83 2.15 -10.48 -23.16
CA GLY A 83 2.22 -9.16 -22.54
C GLY A 83 2.13 -9.22 -21.02
N LEU A 84 1.67 -8.13 -20.41
CA LEU A 84 1.59 -7.99 -18.97
C LEU A 84 0.17 -8.28 -18.50
N ASN A 85 -0.01 -9.33 -17.71
CA ASN A 85 -1.29 -9.68 -17.12
C ASN A 85 -1.50 -8.87 -15.84
N LEU A 86 -2.41 -7.90 -15.89
CA LEU A 86 -2.87 -7.15 -14.72
C LEU A 86 -3.98 -7.94 -14.04
N ARG A 87 -3.85 -8.14 -12.72
CA ARG A 87 -4.89 -8.73 -11.88
C ARG A 87 -5.11 -7.86 -10.66
N GLY A 88 -6.34 -7.83 -10.16
CA GLY A 88 -6.66 -7.18 -8.90
C GLY A 88 -8.04 -7.55 -8.38
N GLU A 89 -8.32 -7.05 -7.17
CA GLU A 89 -9.56 -7.30 -6.45
C GLU A 89 -10.18 -5.99 -5.98
N LEU A 90 -11.47 -5.82 -6.22
CA LEU A 90 -12.28 -4.76 -5.66
C LEU A 90 -12.93 -5.25 -4.39
N LYS A 91 -12.71 -4.54 -3.28
CA LYS A 91 -13.26 -4.87 -1.97
C LYS A 91 -14.11 -3.70 -1.46
N ARG A 92 -15.34 -3.96 -1.02
CA ARG A 92 -16.19 -2.91 -0.43
C ARG A 92 -15.53 -2.32 0.83
N LYS A 93 -15.63 -1.00 1.00
CA LYS A 93 -15.13 -0.27 2.18
C LYS A 93 -15.98 -0.55 3.42
N GLN A 94 -17.30 -0.56 3.26
CA GLN A 94 -18.22 -0.90 4.35
C GLN A 94 -18.43 -2.40 4.45
N HIS A 95 -18.49 -2.92 5.67
CA HIS A 95 -18.81 -4.32 5.98
C HIS A 95 -20.28 -4.70 5.73
N SER A 96 -21.08 -3.82 5.11
CA SER A 96 -22.47 -4.12 4.80
C SER A 96 -22.56 -5.20 3.73
N HIS A 97 -23.56 -6.07 3.84
CA HIS A 97 -23.90 -7.02 2.79
C HIS A 97 -24.19 -6.33 1.48
N GLY A 98 -23.89 -7.01 0.37
CA GLY A 98 -24.25 -6.57 -0.96
C GLY A 98 -23.08 -6.43 -1.92
N GLN A 99 -23.47 -6.17 -3.15
CA GLN A 99 -22.65 -6.27 -4.35
C GLN A 99 -21.66 -5.11 -4.50
N VAL A 100 -20.45 -5.38 -5.00
CA VAL A 100 -19.48 -4.37 -5.47
C VAL A 100 -19.99 -3.76 -6.79
N LEU A 101 -20.68 -2.63 -6.81
CA LEU A 101 -21.21 -2.08 -8.06
C LEU A 101 -20.20 -1.15 -8.74
N GLY A 102 -20.16 -1.14 -10.07
CA GLY A 102 -19.24 -0.30 -10.84
C GLY A 102 -18.41 -1.07 -11.85
N HIS A 103 -17.52 -0.35 -12.53
CA HIS A 103 -16.54 -0.86 -13.47
C HIS A 103 -15.15 -0.26 -13.17
N VAL A 104 -14.12 -0.82 -13.81
CA VAL A 104 -12.72 -0.40 -13.60
C VAL A 104 -12.17 0.17 -14.90
N HIS A 105 -11.60 1.37 -14.82
CA HIS A 105 -10.76 1.93 -15.87
C HIS A 105 -9.30 1.64 -15.55
N VAL A 106 -8.59 1.10 -16.53
CA VAL A 106 -7.15 0.86 -16.48
C VAL A 106 -6.50 1.73 -17.53
N GLU A 107 -5.70 2.68 -17.07
CA GLU A 107 -4.92 3.59 -17.92
C GLU A 107 -3.44 3.21 -17.84
N VAL A 108 -2.77 3.22 -18.99
CA VAL A 108 -1.31 3.11 -19.09
C VAL A 108 -0.78 4.51 -19.40
N VAL A 109 -0.08 5.09 -18.43
CA VAL A 109 0.44 6.45 -18.46
C VAL A 109 1.95 6.40 -18.68
N ASN A 110 2.46 7.12 -19.68
CA ASN A 110 3.89 7.20 -19.93
C ASN A 110 4.62 8.09 -18.90
N ALA A 111 5.94 8.19 -18.99
CA ALA A 111 6.74 9.06 -18.12
C ALA A 111 6.43 10.57 -18.26
N ASN A 112 5.84 11.00 -19.39
CA ASN A 112 5.43 12.38 -19.63
C ASN A 112 4.05 12.71 -19.05
N GLY A 113 3.30 11.70 -18.58
CA GLY A 113 1.93 11.86 -18.11
C GLY A 113 0.85 11.65 -19.18
N ASP A 114 1.22 11.28 -20.41
CA ASP A 114 0.25 10.99 -21.47
C ASP A 114 -0.37 9.60 -21.31
N ILE A 115 -1.67 9.50 -21.57
CA ILE A 115 -2.39 8.22 -21.58
C ILE A 115 -2.15 7.53 -22.92
N ILE A 116 -1.41 6.42 -22.91
CA ILE A 116 -1.11 5.60 -24.10
C ILE A 116 -2.29 4.68 -24.42
N LYS A 117 -2.90 4.11 -23.38
CA LYS A 117 -3.96 3.11 -23.53
C LYS A 117 -4.93 3.19 -22.37
N THR A 118 -6.22 3.09 -22.70
CA THR A 118 -7.31 2.96 -21.72
C THR A 118 -8.07 1.67 -22.00
N VAL A 119 -8.40 0.95 -20.93
CA VAL A 119 -9.23 -0.25 -20.99
C VAL A 119 -10.29 -0.16 -19.91
N GLU A 120 -11.55 -0.28 -20.31
CA GLU A 120 -12.67 -0.42 -19.39
C GLU A 120 -12.98 -1.90 -19.18
N LEU A 121 -13.19 -2.29 -17.93
CA LEU A 121 -13.38 -3.67 -17.51
C LEU A 121 -14.55 -3.79 -16.54
N ASP A 122 -15.43 -4.75 -16.81
CA ASP A 122 -16.43 -5.19 -15.84
C ASP A 122 -15.83 -6.23 -14.87
N PRO A 123 -15.83 -5.96 -13.56
CA PRO A 123 -15.34 -6.90 -12.57
C PRO A 123 -16.17 -8.19 -12.55
N SER A 124 -15.49 -9.32 -12.67
CA SER A 124 -16.06 -10.65 -12.54
C SER A 124 -16.32 -10.98 -11.07
N ARG A 125 -17.41 -11.72 -10.81
CA ARG A 125 -17.88 -12.09 -9.46
C ARG A 125 -18.17 -13.58 -9.44
N LYS A 126 -18.03 -14.22 -8.27
CA LYS A 126 -18.47 -15.60 -8.07
C LYS A 126 -19.92 -15.68 -7.61
N ALA A 127 -20.33 -14.81 -6.68
CA ALA A 127 -21.70 -14.73 -6.18
C ALA A 127 -22.19 -13.28 -6.04
N SER A 128 -23.52 -13.09 -6.00
CA SER A 128 -24.15 -11.77 -5.82
C SER A 128 -23.94 -11.18 -4.41
N SER A 129 -23.71 -12.03 -3.41
CA SER A 129 -23.43 -11.66 -2.03
C SER A 129 -21.96 -11.32 -1.76
N ASP A 130 -21.07 -11.50 -2.74
CA ASP A 130 -19.64 -11.33 -2.53
C ASP A 130 -19.27 -9.85 -2.37
N HIS A 131 -18.58 -9.54 -1.27
CA HIS A 131 -17.98 -8.24 -1.01
C HIS A 131 -16.70 -7.99 -1.80
N ILE A 132 -16.31 -8.96 -2.65
CA ILE A 132 -15.10 -8.97 -3.44
C ILE A 132 -15.46 -9.25 -4.90
N ALA A 133 -15.02 -8.38 -5.81
CA ALA A 133 -15.05 -8.64 -7.25
C ALA A 133 -13.62 -8.68 -7.78
N LYS A 134 -13.36 -9.48 -8.82
CA LYS A 134 -12.03 -9.64 -9.41
C LYS A 134 -11.99 -9.03 -10.79
N PHE A 135 -10.90 -8.38 -11.13
CA PHE A 135 -10.66 -7.89 -12.48
C PHE A 135 -9.32 -8.41 -12.99
N HIS A 136 -9.24 -8.60 -14.31
CA HIS A 136 -8.01 -8.93 -14.98
C HIS A 136 -8.02 -8.41 -16.40
N THR A 137 -6.85 -8.05 -16.93
CA THR A 137 -6.68 -7.65 -18.33
C THR A 137 -5.24 -7.91 -18.78
N THR A 138 -5.03 -7.98 -20.08
CA THR A 138 -3.69 -8.09 -20.67
C THR A 138 -3.29 -6.75 -21.28
N LEU A 139 -2.22 -6.16 -20.75
CA LEU A 139 -1.59 -4.95 -21.24
C LEU A 139 -0.45 -5.30 -22.21
N PRO A 140 -0.14 -4.42 -23.17
CA PRO A 140 0.98 -4.63 -24.07
C PRO A 140 2.32 -4.64 -23.30
N ASN A 141 3.31 -5.36 -23.85
CA ASN A 141 4.60 -5.63 -23.17
C ASN A 141 5.53 -4.40 -23.14
N ASP A 142 5.19 -3.35 -23.89
CA ASP A 142 5.89 -2.08 -24.01
C ASP A 142 5.68 -1.15 -22.80
N ALA A 143 4.92 -1.56 -21.78
CA ALA A 143 4.65 -0.73 -20.60
C ALA A 143 5.83 -0.58 -19.61
N THR A 144 7.06 -0.93 -20.01
CA THR A 144 8.23 -0.81 -19.13
C THR A 144 8.56 0.67 -18.90
N GLY A 145 8.59 1.11 -17.64
CA GLY A 145 8.78 2.53 -17.28
C GLY A 145 7.49 3.36 -17.27
N ASN A 146 6.35 2.75 -17.61
CA ASN A 146 5.04 3.39 -17.54
C ASN A 146 4.40 3.18 -16.16
N THR A 147 3.40 4.00 -15.85
CA THR A 147 2.53 3.84 -14.68
C THR A 147 1.20 3.25 -15.13
N VAL A 148 0.75 2.19 -14.46
CA VAL A 148 -0.58 1.62 -14.65
C VAL A 148 -1.49 2.21 -13.59
N LYS A 149 -2.42 3.07 -14.00
CA LYS A 149 -3.41 3.71 -13.12
C LYS A 149 -4.72 2.94 -13.20
N ILE A 150 -5.23 2.53 -12.04
CA ILE A 150 -6.45 1.74 -11.90
C ILE A 150 -7.48 2.60 -11.18
N ILE A 151 -8.60 2.88 -11.81
CA ILE A 151 -9.65 3.78 -11.33
C ILE A 151 -10.96 3.00 -11.22
N HIS A 152 -11.60 3.06 -10.05
CA HIS A 152 -12.93 2.50 -9.88
C HIS A 152 -14.00 3.58 -10.06
N HIS A 153 -14.98 3.32 -10.92
CA HIS A 153 -16.16 4.14 -11.10
C HIS A 153 -17.38 3.44 -10.50
N ASP A 154 -18.00 4.08 -9.51
CA ASP A 154 -19.23 3.56 -8.88
C ASP A 154 -20.36 3.49 -9.93
N ALA A 155 -21.24 2.50 -9.87
CA ALA A 155 -22.34 2.38 -10.87
C ALA A 155 -23.27 3.61 -10.93
N LEU A 156 -23.31 4.41 -9.88
CA LEU A 156 -24.09 5.64 -9.80
C LEU A 156 -23.35 6.87 -10.36
N SER A 157 -22.03 6.79 -10.57
CA SER A 157 -21.24 7.94 -11.05
C SER A 157 -21.45 8.24 -12.54
N HIS A 158 -22.07 7.34 -13.30
CA HIS A 158 -22.38 7.53 -14.73
C HIS A 158 -23.48 8.57 -15.01
N LYS A 159 -24.03 9.22 -13.98
CA LYS A 159 -25.14 10.17 -14.17
C LYS A 159 -24.70 11.62 -14.42
N GLN A 160 -23.41 11.94 -14.40
CA GLN A 160 -22.94 13.27 -14.73
C GLN A 160 -21.69 13.20 -15.61
N GLU A 161 -21.84 13.76 -16.82
CA GLU A 161 -20.83 14.08 -17.84
C GLU A 161 -20.54 12.95 -18.84
N SER A 162 -20.84 13.11 -20.13
CA SER A 162 -20.58 14.31 -20.94
C SER A 162 -21.73 14.64 -21.92
N LYS A 163 -22.31 15.85 -21.78
CA LYS A 163 -22.55 16.66 -22.98
C LYS A 163 -21.17 16.99 -23.50
N VAL A 164 -20.66 16.14 -24.38
CA VAL A 164 -19.45 16.43 -25.14
C VAL A 164 -19.67 17.77 -25.81
N ASN A 165 -18.85 18.77 -25.45
CA ASN A 165 -18.60 19.90 -26.32
C ASN A 165 -18.08 19.30 -27.63
N VAL A 166 -18.99 19.18 -28.59
CA VAL A 166 -18.67 18.94 -29.98
C VAL A 166 -17.63 19.99 -30.35
N TRP A 167 -16.43 19.55 -30.69
CA TRP A 167 -15.45 20.38 -31.36
C TRP A 167 -16.16 20.98 -32.58
N GLN A 168 -16.48 22.27 -32.50
CA GLN A 168 -16.81 23.05 -33.68
C GLN A 168 -15.51 23.16 -34.45
N ASP A 169 -15.48 22.57 -35.64
CA ASP A 169 -14.37 22.73 -36.57
C ASP A 169 -14.18 24.23 -36.81
N ALA A 170 -13.04 24.75 -36.34
CA ALA A 170 -12.52 26.04 -36.76
C ALA A 170 -11.98 25.90 -38.19
N ASN A 171 -12.88 25.75 -39.15
CA ASN A 171 -12.59 25.91 -40.57
C ASN A 171 -13.62 26.86 -41.17
N ASN A 172 -13.33 28.16 -41.08
CA ASN A 172 -13.70 29.15 -42.08
C ASN A 172 -12.63 30.25 -42.12
#